data_AF-A0A951HX16-F1
#
_entry.id   AF-A0A951HX16-F1
#
_cell.length_a   1.000
_cell.length_b   1.000
_cell.length_c   1.000
_cell.angle_alpha   90.00
_cell.angle_beta   90.00
_cell.angle_gamma   90.00
#
_symmetry.space_group_name_H-M   'P 1'
#
loop_
_entity.id
_entity.type
_entity.pdbx_description
1 polymer ?
#
loop_
_entity_poly.entity_id
_entity_poly.type
_entity_poly.pdbx_seq_one_letter_code
_entity_poly.pdbx_strand_id
1 'polypeptide(L)'
;ENVLMINLANRSNQLFGVRHVADRLVPQIIFGAKEYHMFKDDEFEFPPISTLPGQALIKQVPGTYQLETGGRLVIGLEQDRLYIGAWGQDAVNAIANASADEFRRRDMLNDRAKRIYEGVARGDRKALPAEWLRPGGPLEEYADAMQSSWKQFIKENGRLKSIEIVGTVPGVYPVGIQHTSVRLNYENGHVDRQLHWVNDRIIGISQEPPLLAKTSLRAGPKTGLVGWSMIWFKGFQLSFEFAAEHAKTLILQTPGRTIRAKLVSTQFS
;
A
#
# COMPACT_ATOMS: atom_id res chain seq x y z
N GLU A 1 31.67 23.27 21.79
CA GLU A 1 30.39 23.28 21.03
C GLU A 1 29.59 22.04 21.43
N ASN A 2 28.29 22.17 21.64
CA ASN A 2 27.42 21.03 21.92
C ASN A 2 26.91 20.48 20.58
N VAL A 3 27.46 19.36 20.14
CA VAL A 3 27.04 18.68 18.91
C VAL A 3 26.08 17.55 19.29
N LEU A 4 24.84 17.61 18.81
CA LEU A 4 23.89 16.51 18.88
C LEU A 4 23.96 15.70 17.59
N MET A 5 24.46 14.47 17.69
CA MET A 5 24.50 13.52 16.57
C MET A 5 23.34 12.54 16.67
N ILE A 6 22.49 12.50 15.65
CA ILE A 6 21.35 11.59 15.58
C ILE A 6 21.60 10.59 14.46
N ASN A 7 21.71 9.32 14.83
CA ASN A 7 21.83 8.23 13.87
C ASN A 7 20.45 7.60 13.66
N LEU A 8 19.94 7.73 12.44
CA LEU A 8 18.70 7.09 12.05
C LEU A 8 19.03 5.75 11.42
N ALA A 9 18.73 4.67 12.15
CA ALA A 9 18.83 3.33 11.62
C ALA A 9 17.75 3.14 10.55
N ASN A 10 18.13 3.26 9.28
CA ASN A 10 17.23 2.98 8.19
C ASN A 10 16.89 1.48 8.19
N ARG A 11 15.64 1.15 8.54
CA ARG A 11 15.14 -0.24 8.53
C ARG A 11 14.42 -0.60 7.22
N SER A 12 14.39 0.32 6.25
CA SER A 12 13.76 0.14 4.94
C SER A 12 14.74 0.43 3.81
N ASN A 13 14.60 -0.20 2.65
CA ASN A 13 15.44 0.14 1.49
C ASN A 13 15.04 1.48 0.82
N GLN A 14 14.26 2.34 1.48
CA GLN A 14 13.75 3.60 0.95
C GLN A 14 14.53 4.81 1.49
N LEU A 15 15.76 4.99 0.99
CA LEU A 15 16.68 6.04 1.43
C LEU A 15 16.05 7.45 1.39
N PHE A 16 15.38 7.80 0.29
CA PHE A 16 14.79 9.13 0.13
C PHE A 16 13.65 9.39 1.10
N GLY A 17 12.74 8.42 1.25
CA GLY A 17 11.63 8.51 2.19
C GLY A 17 12.12 8.72 3.62
N VAL A 18 13.06 7.89 4.07
CA VAL A 18 13.63 7.95 5.42
C VAL A 18 14.33 9.29 5.66
N ARG A 19 15.10 9.79 4.69
CA ARG A 19 15.78 11.07 4.80
C ARG A 19 14.80 12.24 4.88
N HIS A 20 13.74 12.24 4.07
CA HIS A 20 12.74 13.29 4.16
C HIS A 20 12.07 13.31 5.55
N VAL A 21 11.75 12.14 6.08
CA VAL A 21 11.18 11.97 7.41
C VAL A 21 12.11 12.49 8.50
N ALA A 22 13.39 12.13 8.41
CA ALA A 22 14.45 12.62 9.28
C ALA A 22 14.51 14.14 9.33
N ASP A 23 14.67 14.75 8.16
CA ASP A 23 14.94 16.18 8.01
C ASP A 23 13.79 17.05 8.55
N ARG A 24 12.57 16.49 8.65
CA ARG A 24 11.40 17.20 9.15
C ARG A 24 11.08 16.91 10.61
N LEU A 25 11.07 15.64 11.01
CA LEU A 25 10.63 15.28 12.36
C LEU A 25 11.70 15.51 13.42
N VAL A 26 12.98 15.26 13.09
CA VAL A 26 14.06 15.38 14.07
C VAL A 26 14.14 16.80 14.66
N PRO A 27 14.10 17.89 13.86
CA PRO A 27 14.05 19.23 14.42
C PRO A 27 12.83 19.46 15.33
N GLN A 28 11.64 19.00 14.92
CA GLN A 28 10.42 19.15 15.72
C GLN A 28 10.55 18.48 17.09
N ILE A 29 11.15 17.29 17.15
CA ILE A 29 11.40 16.56 18.41
C ILE A 29 12.42 17.29 19.28
N ILE A 30 13.55 17.70 18.71
CA ILE A 30 14.62 18.39 19.46
C ILE A 30 14.11 19.68 20.08
N PHE A 31 13.34 20.45 19.33
CA PHE A 31 12.84 21.75 19.76
C PHE A 31 11.49 21.68 20.51
N GLY A 32 11.01 20.47 20.84
CA GLY A 32 9.84 20.28 21.70
C GLY A 32 8.54 20.79 21.07
N ALA A 33 8.34 20.56 19.77
CA ALA A 33 7.09 20.87 19.11
C ALA A 33 5.91 20.17 19.83
N LYS A 34 4.80 20.88 19.98
CA LYS A 34 3.59 20.33 20.61
C LYS A 34 2.89 19.29 19.73
N GLU A 35 2.99 19.49 18.42
CA GLU A 35 2.43 18.63 17.40
C GLU A 35 3.51 18.32 16.37
N TYR A 36 3.50 17.10 15.84
CA TYR A 36 4.47 16.63 14.87
C TYR A 36 3.79 16.48 13.53
N HIS A 37 4.39 17.08 12.51
CA HIS A 37 3.84 17.07 11.16
C HIS A 37 4.89 16.61 10.18
N MET A 38 4.53 15.67 9.32
CA MET A 38 5.39 15.31 8.21
C MET A 38 5.23 16.28 7.05
N PHE A 39 3.99 16.65 6.76
CA PHE A 39 3.59 17.60 5.72
C PHE A 39 2.63 18.63 6.31
N LYS A 40 2.43 19.73 5.58
CA LYS A 40 1.38 20.69 5.94
C LYS A 40 0.05 19.94 6.00
N ASP A 41 -0.65 20.07 7.13
CA ASP A 41 -1.95 19.44 7.41
C ASP A 41 -1.90 17.90 7.58
N ASP A 42 -0.71 17.30 7.74
CA ASP A 42 -0.55 15.86 8.02
C ASP A 42 -0.01 15.64 9.44
N GLU A 43 -0.76 14.90 10.25
CA GLU A 43 -0.40 14.58 11.63
C GLU A 43 0.48 13.32 11.66
N PHE A 44 1.67 13.46 12.23
CA PHE A 44 2.59 12.35 12.43
C PHE A 44 2.23 11.58 13.71
N GLU A 45 1.93 10.29 13.57
CA GLU A 45 1.78 9.38 14.70
C GLU A 45 3.10 8.66 14.96
N PHE A 46 3.56 8.65 16.20
CA PHE A 46 4.71 7.84 16.57
C PHE A 46 4.41 6.35 16.41
N PRO A 47 5.41 5.54 16.01
CA PRO A 47 5.28 4.09 16.05
C PRO A 47 4.87 3.63 17.45
N PRO A 48 3.92 2.69 17.56
CA PRO A 48 3.54 2.14 18.85
C PRO A 48 4.70 1.37 19.47
N ILE A 49 4.83 1.43 20.80
CA ILE A 49 5.75 0.59 21.56
C ILE A 49 5.46 -0.87 21.20
N SER A 50 6.49 -1.64 20.85
CA SER A 50 6.30 -2.98 20.35
C SER A 50 7.50 -3.91 20.56
N THR A 51 7.24 -5.21 20.55
CA THR A 51 8.24 -6.28 20.67
C THR A 51 8.09 -7.31 19.55
N LEU A 52 8.95 -8.34 19.53
CA LEU A 52 8.79 -9.44 18.60
C LEU A 52 7.54 -10.26 18.94
N PRO A 53 6.70 -10.63 17.95
CA PRO A 53 5.62 -11.58 18.16
C PRO A 53 6.13 -12.93 18.69
N GLY A 54 5.40 -13.52 19.62
CA GLY A 54 5.68 -14.88 20.09
C GLY A 54 5.38 -15.94 19.00
N GLN A 55 6.02 -17.10 19.12
CA GLN A 55 5.89 -18.22 18.16
C GLN A 55 4.44 -18.70 17.96
N ALA A 56 3.61 -18.62 19.00
CA ALA A 56 2.19 -18.94 18.89
C ALA A 56 1.48 -18.02 17.89
N LEU A 57 1.60 -16.70 18.04
CA LEU A 57 0.98 -15.73 17.11
C LEU A 57 1.48 -15.95 15.68
N ILE A 58 2.79 -16.13 15.50
CA ILE A 58 3.41 -16.39 14.19
C ILE A 58 2.77 -17.58 13.47
N LYS A 59 2.32 -18.62 14.19
CA LYS A 59 1.69 -19.80 13.59
C LYS A 59 0.18 -19.66 13.41
N GLN A 60 -0.49 -18.90 14.28
CA GLN A 60 -1.95 -18.92 14.37
C GLN A 60 -2.64 -17.83 13.54
N VAL A 61 -1.96 -16.71 13.25
CA VAL A 61 -2.55 -15.54 12.55
C VAL A 61 -2.33 -15.46 11.03
N PRO A 62 -1.33 -16.10 10.40
CA PRO A 62 -1.16 -16.02 8.96
C PRO A 62 -2.40 -16.51 8.20
N GLY A 63 -2.77 -15.81 7.14
CA GLY A 63 -3.94 -16.13 6.34
C GLY A 63 -4.52 -14.93 5.60
N THR A 64 -5.55 -15.21 4.82
CA THR A 64 -6.35 -14.22 4.09
C THR A 64 -7.66 -14.01 4.83
N TYR A 65 -7.94 -12.75 5.19
CA TYR A 65 -9.13 -12.33 5.90
C TYR A 65 -9.97 -11.42 5.00
N GLN A 66 -11.23 -11.77 4.79
CA GLN A 66 -12.13 -11.02 3.92
C GLN A 66 -13.01 -10.05 4.72
N LEU A 67 -13.08 -8.82 4.25
CA LEU A 67 -14.01 -7.78 4.70
C LEU A 67 -15.42 -8.07 4.18
N GLU A 68 -16.45 -7.57 4.86
CA GLU A 68 -17.84 -7.70 4.39
C GLU A 68 -18.06 -7.04 3.02
N THR A 69 -17.27 -6.02 2.70
CA THR A 69 -17.24 -5.31 1.41
C THR A 69 -16.51 -6.06 0.29
N GLY A 70 -15.85 -7.18 0.60
CA GLY A 70 -15.21 -8.06 -0.37
C GLY A 70 -13.68 -7.97 -0.43
N GLY A 71 -13.08 -6.85 0.02
CA GLY A 71 -11.63 -6.69 0.11
C GLY A 71 -10.99 -7.69 1.06
N ARG A 72 -9.68 -7.91 0.89
CA ARG A 72 -8.92 -8.92 1.62
C ARG A 72 -7.71 -8.31 2.30
N LEU A 73 -7.55 -8.62 3.58
CA LEU A 73 -6.36 -8.38 4.37
C LEU A 73 -5.56 -9.68 4.41
N VAL A 74 -4.29 -9.63 4.00
CA VAL A 74 -3.41 -10.80 3.95
C VAL A 74 -2.34 -10.63 5.00
N ILE A 75 -2.32 -11.50 6.02
CA ILE A 75 -1.22 -11.59 6.96
C ILE A 75 -0.28 -12.70 6.53
N GLY A 76 0.98 -12.38 6.27
CA GLY A 76 1.99 -13.35 5.86
C GLY A 76 3.30 -13.29 6.63
N LEU A 77 4.16 -14.26 6.33
CA LEU A 77 5.50 -14.38 6.89
C LEU A 77 6.54 -14.16 5.79
N GLU A 78 7.46 -13.25 6.03
CA GLU A 78 8.62 -13.03 5.17
C GLU A 78 9.84 -12.85 6.06
N GLN A 79 10.88 -13.68 5.84
CA GLN A 79 12.11 -13.66 6.64
C GLN A 79 11.82 -13.67 8.16
N ASP A 80 10.94 -14.59 8.59
CA ASP A 80 10.47 -14.75 9.99
C ASP A 80 9.77 -13.52 10.60
N ARG A 81 9.26 -12.62 9.76
CA ARG A 81 8.51 -11.43 10.20
C ARG A 81 7.10 -11.48 9.67
N LEU A 82 6.14 -11.25 10.57
CA LEU A 82 4.77 -11.04 10.18
C LEU A 82 4.63 -9.71 9.44
N TYR A 83 3.87 -9.71 8.36
CA TYR A 83 3.40 -8.51 7.69
C TYR A 83 1.90 -8.63 7.44
N ILE A 84 1.22 -7.50 7.30
CA ILE A 84 -0.12 -7.41 6.74
C ILE A 84 -0.04 -6.62 5.44
N GLY A 85 -0.87 -6.96 4.47
CA GLY A 85 -1.15 -6.09 3.34
C GLY A 85 -2.58 -6.24 2.86
N ALA A 86 -2.93 -5.47 1.85
CA ALA A 86 -4.30 -5.30 1.39
C ALA A 86 -4.46 -5.65 -0.09
N TRP A 87 -5.64 -6.19 -0.39
CA TRP A 87 -6.14 -6.46 -1.72
C TRP A 87 -7.59 -5.96 -1.83
N GLY A 88 -7.85 -5.00 -2.71
CA GLY A 88 -9.11 -4.26 -2.75
C GLY A 88 -8.99 -2.92 -2.03
N GLN A 89 -9.63 -1.87 -2.58
CA GLN A 89 -9.48 -0.50 -2.08
C GLN A 89 -10.02 -0.30 -0.66
N ASP A 90 -11.09 -0.98 -0.30
CA ASP A 90 -11.65 -1.03 1.05
C ASP A 90 -10.64 -1.59 2.07
N ALA A 91 -9.90 -2.65 1.72
CA ALA A 91 -8.82 -3.19 2.52
C ALA A 91 -7.61 -2.25 2.57
N VAL A 92 -7.28 -1.56 1.48
CA VAL A 92 -6.24 -0.52 1.50
C VAL A 92 -6.63 0.62 2.44
N ASN A 93 -7.87 1.09 2.36
CA ASN A 93 -8.41 2.14 3.24
C ASN A 93 -8.55 1.67 4.70
N ALA A 94 -8.57 0.36 4.95
CA ALA A 94 -8.51 -0.20 6.29
C ALA A 94 -7.13 -0.03 6.93
N ILE A 95 -6.06 -0.33 6.19
CA ILE A 95 -4.67 -0.25 6.68
C ILE A 95 -4.14 1.19 6.62
N ALA A 96 -4.29 1.84 5.47
CA ALA A 96 -3.86 3.21 5.20
C ALA A 96 -5.04 4.18 5.38
N ASN A 97 -5.54 4.29 6.62
CA ASN A 97 -6.67 5.15 6.96
C ASN A 97 -6.38 6.62 6.60
N ALA A 98 -7.39 7.34 6.11
CA ALA A 98 -7.28 8.72 5.66
C ALA A 98 -8.63 9.43 5.74
N SER A 99 -8.69 10.69 5.27
CA SER A 99 -9.93 11.44 5.18
C SER A 99 -10.87 10.90 4.08
N ALA A 100 -12.14 11.29 4.12
CA ALA A 100 -13.11 10.92 3.08
C ALA A 100 -12.73 11.46 1.68
N ASP A 101 -12.08 12.63 1.61
CA ASP A 101 -11.57 13.19 0.35
C ASP A 101 -10.43 12.34 -0.23
N GLU A 102 -9.50 11.90 0.62
CA GLU A 102 -8.44 10.97 0.21
C GLU A 102 -9.01 9.64 -0.30
N PHE A 103 -10.03 9.08 0.36
CA PHE A 103 -10.69 7.86 -0.11
C PHE A 103 -11.33 8.05 -1.48
N ARG A 104 -12.09 9.13 -1.68
CA ARG A 104 -12.68 9.47 -3.00
C ARG A 104 -11.61 9.63 -4.07
N ARG A 105 -10.49 10.27 -3.73
CA ARG A 105 -9.36 10.46 -4.63
C ARG A 105 -8.75 9.12 -5.05
N ARG A 106 -8.55 8.19 -4.12
CA ARG A 106 -8.04 6.83 -4.43
C ARG A 106 -9.00 6.05 -5.33
N ASP A 107 -10.31 6.14 -5.09
CA ASP A 107 -11.33 5.53 -5.96
C ASP A 107 -11.28 6.10 -7.39
N MET A 108 -11.16 7.43 -7.52
CA MET A 108 -10.97 8.08 -8.82
C MET A 108 -9.72 7.58 -9.55
N LEU A 109 -8.59 7.41 -8.84
CA LEU A 109 -7.35 6.92 -9.44
C LEU A 109 -7.46 5.45 -9.87
N ASN A 110 -8.17 4.62 -9.09
CA ASN A 110 -8.51 3.25 -9.48
C ASN A 110 -9.31 3.21 -10.79
N ASP A 111 -10.34 4.04 -10.89
CA ASP A 111 -11.19 4.12 -12.09
C ASP A 111 -10.38 4.57 -13.32
N ARG A 112 -9.48 5.54 -13.15
CA ARG A 112 -8.58 5.98 -14.24
C ARG A 112 -7.64 4.86 -14.67
N ALA A 113 -7.00 4.18 -13.73
CA ALA A 113 -6.12 3.05 -14.02
C ALA A 113 -6.86 1.94 -14.80
N LYS A 114 -8.09 1.63 -14.39
CA LYS A 114 -8.95 0.67 -15.09
C LYS A 114 -9.21 1.09 -16.53
N ARG A 115 -9.65 2.33 -16.75
CA ARG A 115 -9.93 2.87 -18.10
C ARG A 115 -8.70 2.82 -19.00
N ILE A 116 -7.52 3.17 -18.46
CA ILE A 116 -6.25 3.11 -19.20
C ILE A 116 -5.98 1.68 -19.66
N TYR A 117 -5.97 0.70 -18.76
CA TYR A 117 -5.64 -0.69 -19.11
C TYR A 117 -6.70 -1.35 -20.00
N GLU A 118 -7.99 -1.07 -19.76
CA GLU A 118 -9.06 -1.56 -20.63
C GLU A 118 -8.97 -0.96 -22.05
N GLY A 119 -8.61 0.31 -22.17
CA GLY A 119 -8.39 0.95 -23.46
C GLY A 119 -7.16 0.42 -24.18
N VAL A 120 -6.03 0.26 -23.47
CA VAL A 120 -4.82 -0.38 -24.01
C VAL A 120 -5.12 -1.79 -24.51
N ALA A 121 -5.90 -2.58 -23.77
CA ALA A 121 -6.31 -3.92 -24.15
C ALA A 121 -7.12 -3.96 -25.46
N ARG A 122 -7.84 -2.89 -25.80
CA ARG A 122 -8.58 -2.72 -27.07
C ARG A 122 -7.75 -2.08 -28.19
N GLY A 123 -6.49 -1.76 -27.94
CA GLY A 123 -5.65 -1.01 -28.90
C GLY A 123 -6.00 0.48 -28.99
N ASP A 124 -6.77 1.02 -28.03
CA ASP A 124 -7.14 2.43 -28.00
C ASP A 124 -5.97 3.28 -27.51
N ARG A 125 -5.33 4.00 -28.44
CA ARG A 125 -4.23 4.92 -28.13
C ARG A 125 -4.67 6.15 -27.33
N LYS A 126 -5.96 6.49 -27.35
CA LYS A 126 -6.54 7.63 -26.61
C LYS A 126 -6.93 7.28 -25.17
N ALA A 127 -6.71 6.03 -24.75
CA ALA A 127 -6.97 5.55 -23.40
C ALA A 127 -6.14 6.28 -22.31
N LEU A 128 -5.09 6.98 -22.72
CA LEU A 128 -4.22 7.78 -21.87
C LEU A 128 -4.32 9.26 -22.29
N PRO A 129 -5.25 10.04 -21.73
CA PRO A 129 -5.38 11.46 -22.03
C PRO A 129 -4.16 12.27 -21.57
N ALA A 130 -3.81 13.32 -22.32
CA ALA A 130 -2.66 14.17 -22.02
C ALA A 130 -2.76 14.83 -20.63
N GLU A 131 -3.97 15.15 -20.18
CA GLU A 131 -4.24 15.75 -18.87
C GLU A 131 -3.94 14.81 -17.70
N TRP A 132 -3.86 13.50 -17.94
CA TRP A 132 -3.48 12.50 -16.94
C TRP A 132 -1.98 12.25 -16.93
N LEU A 133 -1.20 12.87 -17.81
CA LEU A 133 0.25 12.83 -17.79
C LEU A 133 0.82 14.08 -17.13
N ARG A 134 2.04 13.96 -16.58
CA ARG A 134 2.79 15.13 -16.13
C ARG A 134 2.94 16.16 -17.27
N PRO A 135 2.86 17.48 -17.01
CA PRO A 135 3.06 18.49 -18.04
C PRO A 135 4.37 18.27 -18.79
N GLY A 136 4.34 18.38 -20.13
CA GLY A 136 5.50 18.12 -20.99
C GLY A 136 5.87 16.64 -21.15
N GLY A 137 5.05 15.71 -20.65
CA GLY A 137 5.24 14.28 -20.90
C GLY A 137 5.01 13.90 -22.38
N PRO A 138 5.83 13.04 -22.98
CA PRO A 138 5.69 12.64 -24.37
C PRO A 138 4.54 11.63 -24.54
N LEU A 139 3.32 12.13 -24.76
CA LEU A 139 2.10 11.31 -24.82
C LEU A 139 2.22 10.12 -25.78
N GLU A 140 2.70 10.36 -27.00
CA GLU A 140 2.83 9.31 -28.01
C GLU A 140 3.83 8.23 -27.59
N GLU A 141 4.96 8.61 -27.00
CA GLU A 141 5.96 7.65 -26.50
C GLU A 141 5.39 6.78 -25.38
N TYR A 142 4.58 7.36 -24.48
CA TYR A 142 3.89 6.60 -23.43
C TYR A 142 2.89 5.61 -24.03
N ALA A 143 2.07 6.05 -24.99
CA ALA A 143 1.11 5.20 -25.66
C ALA A 143 1.81 4.05 -26.40
N ASP A 144 2.91 4.34 -27.13
CA ASP A 144 3.72 3.35 -27.83
C ASP A 144 4.38 2.35 -26.87
N ALA A 145 4.96 2.82 -25.77
CA ALA A 145 5.57 1.97 -24.76
C ALA A 145 4.54 1.06 -24.09
N MET A 146 3.35 1.56 -23.78
CA MET A 146 2.27 0.76 -23.20
C MET A 146 1.76 -0.29 -24.19
N GLN A 147 1.52 0.08 -25.45
CA GLN A 147 1.09 -0.86 -26.49
C GLN A 147 2.15 -1.94 -26.79
N SER A 148 3.43 -1.55 -26.82
CA SER A 148 4.54 -2.48 -27.02
C SER A 148 4.67 -3.46 -25.85
N SER A 149 4.60 -2.95 -24.61
CA SER A 149 4.57 -3.79 -23.40
C SER A 149 3.37 -4.74 -23.42
N TRP A 150 2.20 -4.27 -23.84
CA TRP A 150 0.99 -5.08 -23.91
C TRP A 150 1.12 -6.25 -24.89
N LYS A 151 1.64 -5.98 -26.09
CA LYS A 151 1.93 -7.03 -27.09
C LYS A 151 2.93 -8.05 -26.55
N GLN A 152 3.95 -7.60 -25.83
CA GLN A 152 4.92 -8.48 -25.18
C GLN A 152 4.25 -9.37 -24.13
N PHE A 153 3.39 -8.82 -23.27
CA PHE A 153 2.69 -9.62 -22.26
C PHE A 153 1.78 -10.68 -22.87
N ILE A 154 1.06 -10.36 -23.95
CA ILE A 154 0.25 -11.36 -24.68
C ILE A 154 1.12 -12.46 -25.26
N LYS A 155 2.25 -12.10 -25.86
CA LYS A 155 3.19 -13.07 -26.44
C LYS A 155 3.75 -14.02 -25.38
N GLU A 156 4.07 -13.52 -24.19
CA GLU A 156 4.69 -14.29 -23.11
C GLU A 156 3.68 -15.10 -22.28
N ASN A 157 2.47 -14.55 -22.04
CA ASN A 157 1.53 -15.09 -21.06
C ASN A 157 0.21 -15.60 -21.67
N GLY A 158 0.03 -15.48 -23.00
CA GLY A 158 -1.20 -15.84 -23.69
C GLY A 158 -2.27 -14.74 -23.62
N ARG A 159 -3.53 -15.09 -23.88
CA ARG A 159 -4.61 -14.08 -23.94
C ARG A 159 -4.93 -13.54 -22.55
N LEU A 160 -5.25 -12.24 -22.49
CA LEU A 160 -5.78 -11.62 -21.27
C LEU A 160 -7.14 -12.24 -20.89
N LYS A 161 -7.26 -12.67 -19.64
CA LYS A 161 -8.51 -13.14 -19.01
C LYS A 161 -9.24 -12.03 -18.26
N SER A 162 -8.53 -11.25 -17.46
CA SER A 162 -9.13 -10.17 -16.67
C SER A 162 -8.13 -9.07 -16.30
N ILE A 163 -8.65 -7.87 -16.06
CA ILE A 163 -7.92 -6.75 -15.45
C ILE A 163 -8.53 -6.53 -14.08
N GLU A 164 -7.70 -6.61 -13.04
CA GLU A 164 -8.11 -6.42 -11.66
C GLU A 164 -7.38 -5.21 -11.07
N ILE A 165 -8.13 -4.22 -10.60
CA ILE A 165 -7.57 -3.11 -9.84
C ILE A 165 -7.44 -3.55 -8.39
N VAL A 166 -6.20 -3.69 -7.93
CA VAL A 166 -5.93 -4.12 -6.55
C VAL A 166 -6.20 -2.97 -5.58
N GLY A 167 -5.91 -1.74 -5.99
CA GLY A 167 -6.21 -0.53 -5.24
C GLY A 167 -5.15 0.55 -5.43
N THR A 168 -5.31 1.65 -4.69
CA THR A 168 -4.45 2.81 -4.65
C THR A 168 -4.02 3.09 -3.22
N VAL A 169 -2.70 3.16 -2.99
CA VAL A 169 -2.07 3.41 -1.69
C VAL A 169 -1.19 4.67 -1.75
N PRO A 170 -1.04 5.45 -0.66
CA PRO A 170 -0.03 6.50 -0.60
C PRO A 170 1.38 5.92 -0.76
N GLY A 171 2.28 6.67 -1.40
CA GLY A 171 3.71 6.43 -1.38
C GLY A 171 4.47 7.52 -0.62
N VAL A 172 5.78 7.34 -0.46
CA VAL A 172 6.60 8.25 0.38
C VAL A 172 7.12 9.46 -0.37
N TYR A 173 7.53 9.26 -1.63
CA TYR A 173 8.23 10.27 -2.39
C TYR A 173 7.95 10.18 -3.89
N PRO A 174 7.74 11.33 -4.57
CA PRO A 174 7.56 12.68 -4.01
C PRO A 174 6.32 12.80 -3.12
N VAL A 175 6.23 13.91 -2.38
CA VAL A 175 5.10 14.19 -1.48
C VAL A 175 3.78 14.10 -2.21
N GLY A 176 2.79 13.41 -1.62
CA GLY A 176 1.47 13.25 -2.21
C GLY A 176 1.42 12.26 -3.37
N ILE A 177 2.50 11.49 -3.60
CA ILE A 177 2.47 10.39 -4.55
C ILE A 177 1.46 9.33 -4.11
N GLN A 178 0.73 8.79 -5.07
CA GLN A 178 -0.15 7.63 -4.90
C GLN A 178 0.26 6.56 -5.89
N HIS A 179 0.08 5.31 -5.52
CA HIS A 179 0.41 4.15 -6.33
C HIS A 179 -0.84 3.30 -6.56
N THR A 180 -1.30 3.21 -7.81
CA THR A 180 -2.38 2.29 -8.17
C THR A 180 -1.80 1.00 -8.71
N SER A 181 -2.08 -0.12 -8.04
CA SER A 181 -1.68 -1.46 -8.48
C SER A 181 -2.78 -2.12 -9.31
N VAL A 182 -2.36 -2.73 -10.42
CA VAL A 182 -3.21 -3.41 -11.38
C VAL A 182 -2.63 -4.79 -11.65
N ARG A 183 -3.44 -5.82 -11.46
CA ARG A 183 -3.12 -7.20 -11.86
C ARG A 183 -3.77 -7.51 -13.20
N LEU A 184 -2.93 -7.88 -14.16
CA LEU A 184 -3.33 -8.33 -15.49
C LEU A 184 -3.27 -9.86 -15.49
N ASN A 185 -4.42 -10.53 -15.46
CA ASN A 185 -4.47 -11.99 -15.45
C ASN A 185 -4.54 -12.50 -16.88
N TYR A 186 -3.62 -13.37 -17.25
CA TYR A 186 -3.52 -13.99 -18.57
C TYR A 186 -3.82 -15.50 -18.49
N GLU A 187 -3.78 -16.18 -19.63
CA GLU A 187 -3.95 -17.62 -19.69
C GLU A 187 -2.89 -18.38 -18.89
N ASN A 188 -1.62 -17.93 -18.98
CA ASN A 188 -0.44 -18.61 -18.43
C ASN A 188 0.25 -17.83 -17.29
N GLY A 189 -0.50 -17.04 -16.52
CA GLY A 189 0.06 -16.30 -15.38
C GLY A 189 -0.59 -14.95 -15.19
N HIS A 190 0.13 -14.05 -14.53
CA HIS A 190 -0.29 -12.67 -14.33
C HIS A 190 0.90 -11.73 -14.40
N VAL A 191 0.62 -10.46 -14.71
CA VAL A 191 1.59 -9.37 -14.64
C VAL A 191 1.02 -8.30 -13.72
N ASP A 192 1.79 -7.92 -12.70
CA ASP A 192 1.44 -6.83 -11.79
C ASP A 192 2.13 -5.55 -12.24
N ARG A 193 1.35 -4.47 -12.33
CA ARG A 193 1.82 -3.14 -12.73
C ARG A 193 1.38 -2.10 -11.73
N GLN A 194 2.19 -1.08 -11.57
CA GLN A 194 1.89 0.03 -10.69
C GLN A 194 1.98 1.36 -11.44
N LEU A 195 0.89 2.14 -11.44
CA LEU A 195 0.92 3.53 -11.91
C LEU A 195 1.26 4.45 -10.75
N HIS A 196 2.15 5.41 -11.01
CA HIS A 196 2.65 6.36 -10.01
C HIS A 196 2.04 7.73 -10.29
N TRP A 197 1.27 8.26 -9.35
CA TRP A 197 0.48 9.48 -9.51
C TRP A 197 0.99 10.61 -8.63
N VAL A 198 1.20 11.79 -9.19
CA VAL A 198 1.43 13.03 -8.44
C VAL A 198 0.49 14.09 -8.97
N ASN A 199 -0.26 14.76 -8.08
CA ASN A 199 -1.31 15.71 -8.45
C ASN A 199 -2.27 15.10 -9.49
N ASP A 200 -2.63 13.83 -9.29
CA ASP A 200 -3.53 13.03 -10.13
C ASP A 200 -3.05 12.80 -11.57
N ARG A 201 -1.74 12.95 -11.79
CA ARG A 201 -1.06 12.72 -13.07
C ARG A 201 -0.01 11.64 -12.95
N ILE A 202 0.10 10.81 -13.97
CA ILE A 202 1.08 9.74 -14.08
C ILE A 202 2.47 10.37 -14.27
N ILE A 203 3.39 9.96 -13.40
CA ILE A 203 4.81 10.30 -13.47
C ILE A 203 5.68 9.09 -13.81
N GLY A 204 5.11 7.88 -13.77
CA GLY A 204 5.81 6.64 -14.07
C GLY A 204 4.90 5.42 -13.99
N ILE A 205 5.37 4.32 -14.57
CA ILE A 205 4.74 2.99 -14.47
C ILE A 205 5.86 1.97 -14.20
N SER A 206 5.68 1.12 -13.20
CA SER A 206 6.65 0.08 -12.82
C SER A 206 5.98 -1.29 -12.71
N GLN A 207 6.79 -2.31 -12.42
CA GLN A 207 6.34 -3.61 -11.94
C GLN A 207 6.63 -3.67 -10.44
N GLU A 208 5.62 -3.99 -9.64
CA GLU A 208 5.74 -4.16 -8.19
C GLU A 208 4.77 -5.26 -7.74
N PRO A 209 5.06 -6.00 -6.65
CA PRO A 209 4.14 -7.00 -6.12
C PRO A 209 2.77 -6.39 -5.81
N PRO A 210 1.69 -7.17 -5.91
CA PRO A 210 0.34 -6.63 -5.89
C PRO A 210 -0.09 -6.17 -4.50
N LEU A 211 0.51 -6.73 -3.44
CA LEU A 211 0.01 -6.56 -2.09
C LEU A 211 0.31 -5.14 -1.60
N LEU A 212 -0.75 -4.35 -1.49
CA LEU A 212 -0.67 -2.94 -1.15
C LEU A 212 -0.61 -2.73 0.36
N ALA A 213 -0.19 -1.52 0.76
CA ALA A 213 -0.10 -1.10 2.15
C ALA A 213 0.66 -2.09 3.05
N LYS A 214 1.64 -2.80 2.49
CA LYS A 214 2.40 -3.83 3.18
C LYS A 214 3.10 -3.23 4.40
N THR A 215 2.71 -3.69 5.58
CA THR A 215 3.14 -3.15 6.87
C THR A 215 3.62 -4.29 7.75
N SER A 216 4.83 -4.16 8.31
CA SER A 216 5.35 -5.13 9.28
C SER A 216 4.51 -5.12 10.55
N LEU A 217 4.25 -6.30 11.11
CA LEU A 217 3.53 -6.49 12.35
C LEU A 217 4.49 -6.82 13.50
N ARG A 218 4.20 -6.26 14.67
CA ARG A 218 4.92 -6.49 15.92
C ARG A 218 3.92 -6.79 17.04
N ALA A 219 4.38 -7.38 18.14
CA ALA A 219 3.51 -7.54 19.31
C ALA A 219 3.29 -6.18 19.99
N GLY A 220 2.03 -5.85 20.26
CA GLY A 220 1.65 -4.66 21.03
C GLY A 220 1.71 -4.88 22.54
N PRO A 221 1.67 -3.79 23.35
CA PRO A 221 1.76 -3.87 24.80
C PRO A 221 0.48 -4.43 25.46
N LYS A 222 -0.66 -4.32 24.79
CA LYS A 222 -1.95 -4.87 25.21
C LYS A 222 -2.35 -5.89 24.16
N THR A 223 -2.19 -7.18 24.49
CA THR A 223 -2.55 -8.39 23.72
C THR A 223 -2.98 -8.16 22.27
N GLY A 224 -2.11 -8.46 21.31
CA GLY A 224 -2.41 -8.33 19.88
C GLY A 224 -1.16 -8.01 19.06
N LEU A 225 -1.38 -7.62 17.81
CA LEU A 225 -0.34 -7.12 16.93
C LEU A 225 -0.55 -5.63 16.67
N VAL A 226 0.52 -4.92 16.37
CA VAL A 226 0.50 -3.53 15.94
C VAL A 226 1.27 -3.39 14.65
N GLY A 227 0.77 -2.54 13.77
CA GLY A 227 1.46 -2.12 12.56
C GLY A 227 1.64 -0.62 12.56
N TRP A 228 2.72 -0.17 11.94
CA TRP A 228 2.97 1.25 11.68
C TRP A 228 3.75 1.40 10.40
N SER A 229 3.35 2.36 9.58
CA SER A 229 3.98 2.61 8.30
C SER A 229 4.69 3.95 8.29
N MET A 230 5.95 3.92 7.88
CA MET A 230 6.71 5.14 7.61
C MET A 230 6.26 5.84 6.32
N ILE A 231 5.42 5.20 5.51
CA ILE A 231 4.98 5.78 4.25
C ILE A 231 3.89 6.83 4.46
N TRP A 232 2.95 6.53 5.37
CA TRP A 232 1.81 7.39 5.66
C TRP A 232 1.71 7.75 7.15
N PHE A 233 2.72 7.41 7.97
CA PHE A 233 2.89 7.85 9.36
C PHE A 233 1.73 7.53 10.30
N LYS A 234 0.95 6.50 9.99
CA LYS A 234 -0.16 6.04 10.83
C LYS A 234 0.10 4.65 11.38
N GLY A 235 -0.36 4.45 12.61
CA GLY A 235 -0.41 3.16 13.26
C GLY A 235 -1.79 2.51 13.18
N PHE A 236 -1.83 1.21 13.41
CA PHE A 236 -3.06 0.47 13.66
C PHE A 236 -2.80 -0.68 14.64
N GLN A 237 -3.87 -1.13 15.29
CA GLN A 237 -3.85 -2.28 16.19
C GLN A 237 -4.67 -3.42 15.58
N LEU A 238 -4.20 -4.64 15.79
CA LEU A 238 -4.87 -5.86 15.41
C LEU A 238 -5.15 -6.69 16.66
N SER A 239 -6.39 -7.08 16.82
CA SER A 239 -6.79 -8.15 17.74
C SER A 239 -7.48 -9.28 16.97
N PHE A 240 -7.57 -10.44 17.60
CA PHE A 240 -8.01 -11.65 16.94
C PHE A 240 -9.01 -12.41 17.81
N GLU A 241 -10.04 -12.96 17.16
CA GLU A 241 -10.92 -13.95 17.77
C GLU A 241 -10.49 -15.32 17.26
N PHE A 242 -10.04 -16.18 18.18
CA PHE A 242 -9.52 -17.50 17.86
C PHE A 242 -10.62 -18.56 17.91
N ALA A 243 -10.53 -19.54 17.03
CA ALA A 243 -11.29 -20.78 17.10
C ALA A 243 -10.32 -21.95 16.85
N ALA A 244 -10.16 -22.82 17.85
CA ALA A 244 -9.10 -23.83 17.88
C ALA A 244 -7.70 -23.21 17.70
N GLU A 245 -6.90 -23.70 16.75
CA GLU A 245 -5.50 -23.29 16.55
C GLU A 245 -5.31 -22.08 15.62
N HIS A 246 -6.36 -21.46 15.10
CA HIS A 246 -6.24 -20.35 14.16
C HIS A 246 -7.13 -19.15 14.53
N ALA A 247 -6.67 -17.97 14.15
CA ALA A 247 -7.48 -16.76 14.21
C ALA A 247 -8.59 -16.84 13.15
N LYS A 248 -9.85 -16.77 13.59
CA LYS A 248 -11.03 -16.83 12.72
C LYS A 248 -11.50 -15.44 12.30
N THR A 249 -11.37 -14.47 13.20
CA THR A 249 -11.68 -13.07 12.92
C THR A 249 -10.46 -12.22 13.22
N LEU A 250 -10.14 -11.33 12.31
CA LEU A 250 -9.23 -10.21 12.52
C LEU A 250 -10.04 -8.96 12.80
N ILE A 251 -9.66 -8.21 13.83
CA ILE A 251 -10.22 -6.91 14.17
C ILE A 251 -9.10 -5.88 14.02
N LEU A 252 -9.24 -5.00 13.04
CA LEU A 252 -8.31 -3.89 12.79
C LEU A 252 -8.89 -2.61 13.37
N GLN A 253 -8.09 -1.93 14.18
CA GLN A 253 -8.45 -0.67 14.82
C GLN A 253 -7.49 0.44 14.38
N THR A 254 -8.07 1.52 13.85
CA THR A 254 -7.40 2.79 13.54
C THR A 254 -8.13 3.91 14.29
N PRO A 255 -7.56 5.13 14.40
CA PRO A 255 -8.28 6.26 14.96
C PRO A 255 -9.65 6.43 14.30
N GLY A 256 -10.72 6.42 15.11
CA GLY A 256 -12.10 6.60 14.66
C GLY A 256 -12.74 5.43 13.89
N ARG A 257 -12.07 4.28 13.74
CA ARG A 257 -12.63 3.16 12.95
C ARG A 257 -12.23 1.78 13.50
N THR A 258 -13.18 0.86 13.49
CA THR A 258 -12.96 -0.57 13.76
C THR A 258 -13.48 -1.39 12.60
N ILE A 259 -12.68 -2.33 12.13
CA ILE A 259 -12.93 -3.13 10.93
C ILE A 259 -12.79 -4.59 11.30
N ARG A 260 -13.75 -5.42 10.86
CA ARG A 260 -13.73 -6.86 11.11
C ARG A 260 -13.57 -7.60 9.78
N ALA A 261 -12.71 -8.60 9.78
CA ALA A 261 -12.42 -9.43 8.62
C ALA A 261 -12.45 -10.91 9.03
N LYS A 262 -13.09 -11.77 8.24
CA LYS A 262 -13.21 -13.20 8.53
C LYS A 262 -12.17 -13.99 7.76
N LEU A 263 -11.52 -14.96 8.40
CA LEU A 263 -10.60 -15.86 7.73
C LEU A 263 -11.32 -16.63 6.62
N VAL A 264 -10.76 -16.57 5.41
CA VAL A 264 -11.27 -17.32 4.23
C VAL A 264 -10.26 -18.30 3.67
N SER A 265 -8.97 -18.13 3.99
CA SER A 265 -7.91 -19.07 3.61
C SER A 265 -6.74 -18.99 4.59
N THR A 266 -6.16 -20.13 4.94
CA THR A 266 -4.86 -20.22 5.66
C THR A 266 -3.67 -20.31 4.70
N GLN A 267 -3.93 -20.50 3.40
CA GLN A 267 -2.91 -20.57 2.37
C GLN A 267 -2.67 -19.20 1.74
N PHE A 268 -1.40 -18.93 1.41
CA PHE A 268 -0.99 -17.82 0.56
C PHE A 268 -1.23 -18.22 -0.90
N SER A 269 -2.13 -17.52 -1.58
CA SER A 269 -2.37 -17.63 -3.02
C SER A 269 -1.89 -16.37 -3.72
#